data_AF-A0A7Z0I0D5-F1
#
_entry.id   AF-A0A7Z0I0D5-F1
#
_cell.length_a   1.000
_cell.length_b   1.000
_cell.length_c   1.000
_cell.angle_alpha   90.00
_cell.angle_beta   90.00
_cell.angle_gamma   90.00
#
_symmetry.space_group_name_H-M   'P 1'
#
loop_
_entity.id
_entity.type
_entity.pdbx_description
1 polymer ?
#
loop_
_entity_poly.entity_id
_entity_poly.type
_entity_poly.pdbx_seq_one_letter_code
_entity_poly.pdbx_strand_id
1 'polypeptide(L)'
;MPLPLAPAAVLAVKYGSVALAGFLLARRVQRGVLDQRAEDALDRLPEGMTALRPGDRDQANATARFRRVIRLGADGPGFEIDAAALGRLRVRRT
;
A
#
# COMPACT_ATOMS: atom_id res chain seq x y z
N MET A 1 29.30 -17.09 29.04
CA MET A 1 28.09 -17.93 28.84
C MET A 1 27.76 -17.87 27.36
N PRO A 2 27.54 -18.99 26.64
CA PRO A 2 27.20 -18.93 25.22
C PRO A 2 25.86 -18.20 25.04
N LEU A 3 25.87 -17.06 24.36
CA LEU A 3 24.61 -16.41 23.97
C LEU A 3 23.90 -17.31 22.95
N PRO A 4 22.58 -17.51 23.07
CA PRO A 4 21.80 -18.21 22.06
C PRO A 4 21.67 -17.31 20.81
N LEU A 5 22.73 -17.26 20.01
CA LEU A 5 22.81 -16.43 18.82
C LEU A 5 21.95 -16.97 17.68
N ALA A 6 21.69 -18.29 17.64
CA ALA A 6 20.94 -18.90 16.55
C ALA A 6 19.49 -18.35 16.43
N PRO A 7 18.68 -18.26 17.51
CA PRO A 7 17.36 -17.61 17.44
C PRO A 7 17.42 -16.14 17.01
N ALA A 8 18.39 -15.38 17.52
CA ALA A 8 18.56 -13.97 17.17
C ALA A 8 18.97 -13.78 15.70
N ALA A 9 19.84 -14.66 15.18
CA ALA A 9 20.27 -14.63 13.79
C ALA A 9 19.11 -14.91 12.83
N VAL A 10 18.23 -15.87 13.15
CA VAL A 10 17.03 -16.16 12.35
C VAL A 10 16.10 -14.95 12.29
N LEU A 11 15.87 -14.29 13.43
CA LEU A 11 15.06 -13.06 13.47
C LEU A 11 15.71 -11.93 12.66
N ALA A 12 17.02 -11.75 12.81
CA ALA A 12 17.78 -10.73 12.08
C ALA A 12 17.69 -10.94 10.56
N VAL A 13 17.80 -12.17 10.07
CA VAL A 13 17.65 -12.48 8.64
C VAL A 13 16.21 -12.23 8.17
N LYS A 14 15.20 -12.67 8.94
CA LYS A 14 13.78 -12.47 8.59
C LYS A 14 13.44 -10.99 8.46
N TYR A 15 13.71 -10.19 9.48
CA TYR A 15 13.37 -8.77 9.46
C TYR A 15 14.33 -7.96 8.59
N GLY A 16 15.60 -8.34 8.53
CA GLY A 16 16.59 -7.72 7.66
C GLY A 16 16.27 -7.90 6.18
N SER A 17 15.78 -9.07 5.76
CA SER A 17 15.34 -9.30 4.39
C SER A 17 14.11 -8.45 4.00
N VAL A 18 13.12 -8.34 4.89
CA VAL A 18 11.96 -7.46 4.69
C VAL A 18 12.38 -6.00 4.58
N ALA A 19 13.24 -5.53 5.49
CA ALA A 19 13.75 -4.17 5.48
C ALA A 19 14.56 -3.88 4.19
N LEU A 20 15.42 -4.82 3.78
CA LEU A 20 16.19 -4.70 2.54
C LEU A 20 15.29 -4.65 1.31
N ALA A 21 14.29 -5.52 1.22
CA ALA A 21 13.33 -5.52 0.12
C ALA A 21 12.58 -4.17 0.05
N GLY A 22 12.11 -3.67 1.20
CA GLY A 22 11.47 -2.35 1.29
C GLY A 22 12.41 -1.22 0.85
N PHE A 23 13.66 -1.23 1.31
CA PHE A 23 14.66 -0.24 0.92
C PHE A 23 14.96 -0.23 -0.57
N LEU A 24 15.13 -1.42 -1.17
CA LEU A 24 15.38 -1.56 -2.60
C LEU A 24 14.20 -1.06 -3.43
N LEU A 25 12.96 -1.34 -3.02
CA LEU A 25 11.76 -0.82 -3.68
C LEU A 25 11.65 0.71 -3.52
N ALA A 26 11.82 1.23 -2.31
CA ALA A 26 11.74 2.66 -2.02
C ALA A 26 12.76 3.47 -2.84
N ARG A 27 13.97 2.94 -3.03
CA ARG A 27 15.00 3.57 -3.87
C ARG A 27 14.65 3.67 -5.35
N ARG A 28 13.68 2.89 -5.84
CA ARG A 28 13.20 2.94 -7.22
C ARG A 28 12.01 3.86 -7.41
N VAL A 29 11.39 4.33 -6.32
CA VAL A 29 10.26 5.26 -6.38
C VAL A 29 10.79 6.60 -6.87
N GLN A 30 10.36 7.00 -8.06
CA GLN A 30 10.65 8.32 -8.60
C GLN A 30 9.64 9.33 -8.06
N ARG A 31 10.03 10.60 -8.07
CA ARG A 31 9.10 11.68 -7.74
C ARG A 31 7.99 11.71 -8.79
N GLY A 32 6.75 11.52 -8.34
CA GLY A 32 5.58 11.61 -9.19
C GLY A 32 5.28 13.05 -9.60
N VAL A 33 4.46 13.19 -10.65
CA VAL A 33 3.81 14.44 -11.02
C VAL A 33 2.37 14.37 -10.50
N LEU A 34 1.86 15.48 -9.97
CA LEU A 34 0.46 15.59 -9.58
C LEU A 34 -0.38 15.81 -10.85
N ASP A 35 -1.13 14.80 -11.26
CA ASP A 35 -2.11 14.91 -12.33
C ASP A 35 -3.51 15.04 -11.72
N GLN A 36 -4.14 16.21 -11.92
CA GLN A 36 -5.45 16.50 -11.36
C GLN A 36 -6.51 15.45 -11.73
N ARG A 37 -6.43 14.85 -12.94
CA ARG A 37 -7.39 13.82 -13.34
C ARG A 37 -7.24 12.54 -12.53
N ALA A 38 -6.01 12.21 -12.13
CA ALA A 38 -5.73 11.06 -11.29
C ALA A 38 -6.21 11.32 -9.86
N GLU A 39 -5.93 12.50 -9.30
CA GLU A 39 -6.42 12.91 -7.98
C GLU A 39 -7.96 12.88 -7.92
N ASP A 40 -8.61 13.50 -8.91
CA ASP A 40 -10.07 13.48 -9.04
C ASP A 40 -10.64 12.05 -9.15
N ALA A 41 -9.89 11.10 -9.72
CA ALA A 41 -10.33 9.71 -9.82
C ALA A 41 -10.25 9.01 -8.46
N LEU A 42 -9.22 9.32 -7.65
CA LEU A 42 -9.08 8.81 -6.29
C LEU A 42 -10.16 9.39 -5.37
N ASP A 43 -10.46 10.69 -5.48
CA ASP A 43 -11.48 11.37 -4.66
C ASP A 43 -12.90 10.84 -4.88
N ARG A 44 -13.18 10.28 -6.05
CA ARG A 44 -14.49 9.68 -6.38
C ARG A 44 -14.64 8.24 -5.90
N LEU A 45 -13.58 7.63 -5.35
CA LEU A 45 -13.67 6.24 -4.88
C LEU A 45 -14.60 6.13 -3.66
N PRO A 46 -15.49 5.13 -3.64
CA PRO A 46 -16.24 4.80 -2.44
C PRO A 46 -15.30 4.22 -1.38
N GLU A 47 -15.64 4.42 -0.11
CA GLU A 47 -14.92 3.80 1.01
C GLU A 47 -15.03 2.27 0.96
N GLY A 48 -13.97 1.58 1.39
CA GLY A 48 -13.87 0.13 1.35
C GLY A 48 -13.03 -0.37 0.18
N MET A 49 -13.29 -1.61 -0.25
CA MET A 49 -12.54 -2.27 -1.33
C MET A 49 -13.50 -2.87 -2.35
N THR A 50 -13.19 -2.72 -3.63
CA THR A 50 -13.92 -3.39 -4.71
C THR A 50 -12.96 -4.06 -5.68
N ALA A 51 -13.41 -5.14 -6.32
CA ALA A 51 -12.69 -5.79 -7.40
C ALA A 51 -13.66 -6.14 -8.54
N LEU A 52 -13.24 -5.88 -9.77
CA LEU A 52 -14.03 -6.13 -10.97
C LEU A 52 -13.15 -6.80 -12.03
N ARG A 53 -13.59 -7.95 -12.52
CA ARG A 53 -13.06 -8.59 -13.73
C ARG A 53 -14.16 -8.59 -14.80
N PRO A 54 -14.12 -7.64 -15.76
CA PRO A 54 -15.10 -7.60 -16.84
C PRO A 54 -15.05 -8.87 -17.69
N GLY A 55 -16.20 -9.38 -18.13
CA GLY A 55 -16.27 -10.59 -18.97
C GLY A 55 -15.80 -10.38 -20.42
N ASP A 56 -15.77 -9.13 -20.89
CA ASP A 56 -15.41 -8.75 -22.26
C ASP A 56 -13.90 -8.49 -22.44
N ARG A 57 -13.11 -8.49 -21.36
CA ARG A 57 -11.69 -8.11 -21.38
C ARG A 57 -10.90 -8.96 -20.40
N ASP A 58 -9.70 -9.39 -20.80
CA ASP A 58 -8.76 -10.05 -19.89
C ASP A 58 -8.04 -9.04 -18.99
N GLN A 59 -8.81 -8.44 -18.08
CA GLN A 59 -8.37 -7.39 -17.18
C GLN A 59 -9.04 -7.57 -15.82
N ALA A 60 -8.29 -7.33 -14.74
CA ALA A 60 -8.82 -7.19 -13.41
C ALA A 60 -8.55 -5.77 -12.90
N ASN A 61 -9.57 -5.14 -12.34
CA ASN A 61 -9.50 -3.83 -11.70
C ASN A 61 -9.80 -3.99 -10.21
N ALA A 62 -9.12 -3.21 -9.40
CA ALA A 62 -9.38 -3.12 -7.98
C ALA A 62 -9.34 -1.66 -7.52
N THR A 63 -10.17 -1.32 -6.56
CA THR A 63 -10.17 -0.01 -5.89
C THR A 63 -10.15 -0.23 -4.39
N ALA A 64 -9.51 0.69 -3.67
CA ALA A 64 -9.53 0.72 -2.22
C ALA A 64 -9.53 2.17 -1.74
N ARG A 65 -10.36 2.48 -0.74
CA ARG A 65 -10.30 3.73 0.01
C ARG A 65 -10.52 3.49 1.49
N PHE A 66 -9.70 4.15 2.30
CA PHE A 66 -9.74 4.08 3.75
C PHE A 66 -9.73 5.51 4.30
N ARG A 67 -10.76 5.85 5.08
CA ARG A 67 -10.86 7.16 5.73
C ARG A 67 -11.03 6.99 7.23
N ARG A 68 -10.14 7.58 8.02
CA ARG A 68 -10.21 7.47 9.48
C ARG A 68 -9.71 8.72 10.16
N VAL A 69 -10.46 9.17 11.16
CA VAL A 69 -10.00 10.20 12.10
C VAL A 69 -9.42 9.51 13.33
N ILE A 70 -8.16 9.81 13.66
CA ILE A 70 -7.46 9.32 14.85
C ILE A 70 -7.22 10.50 15.79
N ARG A 71 -7.67 10.40 17.04
CA ARG A 71 -7.42 11.40 18.08
C ARG A 71 -6.36 10.93 19.07
N LEU A 72 -5.48 11.84 19.48
CA LEU A 72 -4.47 11.56 20.50
C LEU A 72 -5.02 11.86 21.90
N GLY A 73 -5.75 10.90 22.48
CA GLY A 73 -6.40 11.06 23.80
C GLY A 73 -7.85 11.56 23.69
N ALA A 74 -8.52 11.72 24.84
CA ALA A 74 -9.93 12.10 24.89
C ALA A 74 -10.19 13.50 24.28
N ASP A 75 -9.30 14.46 24.57
CA ASP A 75 -9.42 15.86 24.15
C ASP A 75 -8.23 16.35 23.31
N GLY A 76 -7.37 15.46 22.83
CA GLY A 76 -6.20 15.84 22.04
C GLY A 76 -6.49 16.05 20.54
N PRO A 77 -5.49 16.52 19.78
CA PRO A 77 -5.63 16.82 18.36
C PRO A 77 -6.02 15.58 17.55
N GLY A 78 -6.90 15.80 16.56
CA GLY A 78 -7.35 14.78 15.62
C GLY A 78 -6.61 14.86 14.30
N PHE A 79 -6.16 13.72 13.79
CA PHE A 79 -5.58 13.56 12.47
C PHE A 79 -6.56 12.79 11.59
N GLU A 80 -6.86 13.34 10.42
CA GLU A 80 -7.60 12.62 9.40
C GLU A 80 -6.62 11.92 8.46
N ILE A 81 -6.81 10.62 8.29
CA ILE A 81 -6.11 9.79 7.32
C ILE A 81 -7.12 9.48 6.22
N ASP A 82 -6.87 9.96 5.01
CA ASP A 82 -7.55 9.52 3.80
C ASP A 82 -6.52 8.87 2.88
N ALA A 83 -6.74 7.61 2.54
CA ALA A 83 -5.86 6.83 1.69
C ALA A 83 -6.69 6.15 0.61
N ALA A 84 -6.29 6.33 -0.65
CA ALA A 84 -6.97 5.80 -1.81
C ALA A 84 -5.97 5.08 -2.74
N ALA A 85 -6.42 4.00 -3.39
CA ALA A 85 -5.64 3.24 -4.34
C ALA A 85 -6.50 2.70 -5.50
N LEU A 86 -5.92 2.75 -6.70
CA LEU A 86 -6.46 2.17 -7.93
C LEU A 86 -5.47 1.16 -8.50
N GLY A 87 -5.95 -0.04 -8.81
CA GLY A 87 -5.16 -1.11 -9.41
C GLY A 87 -5.77 -1.60 -10.71
N ARG A 88 -4.93 -1.80 -11.72
CA ARG A 88 -5.29 -2.45 -12.99
C ARG A 88 -4.25 -3.50 -13.33
N LEU A 89 -4.70 -4.73 -13.53
CA LEU A 89 -3.88 -5.83 -14.01
C LEU A 89 -4.43 -6.32 -15.36
N ARG A 90 -3.57 -6.39 -16.37
CA ARG A 90 -3.87 -7.00 -17.67
C ARG A 90 -2.80 -8.01 -17.98
N VAL A 91 -3.18 -9.26 -18.13
CA VAL A 91 -2.27 -10.33 -18.55
C VAL A 91 -2.46 -10.50 -20.06
N ARG A 92 -1.36 -10.66 -20.80
CA ARG A 92 -1.40 -11.01 -22.22
C ARG A 92 -0.46 -12.19 -22.42
N ARG A 93 -0.92 -13.22 -23.12
CA ARG A 93 -0.03 -14.28 -23.59
C ARG A 93 0.76 -13.74 -24.78
N THR A 94 2.06 -13.90 -24.73
CA THR A 94 2.98 -13.57 -25.83
C THR A 94 3.44 -14.87 -26.48
#